data_AF-A0A5E4X0P3-F1
#
_entry.id   AF-A0A5E4X0P3-F1
#
_cell.length_a   1.000
_cell.length_b   1.000
_cell.length_c   1.000
_cell.angle_alpha   90.00
_cell.angle_beta   90.00
_cell.angle_gamma   90.00
#
_symmetry.space_group_name_H-M   'P 1'
#
loop_
_entity.id
_entity.type
_entity.pdbx_description
1 polymer ?
#
loop_
_entity_poly.entity_id
_entity_poly.type
_entity_poly.pdbx_seq_one_letter_code
_entity_poly.pdbx_strand_id
1 'polypeptide(L)'
;MNIGGGAGAVLSTASGISNLASSLAARLGGSAQSYFKQLRPASYRGVPFVSLGSEAAFGRRNQMHQYPMRDTPWIEDLGRGARRIRMYGFVVGDDVIAQRDVMIAAVETAGDGELIHPTLGRLTVNLDGFRSIEHWEKGRYFELHFEFIEAGQRTYPTADPATTQSVLNAVTGLNVAAALNFAKTAMTAIAYGAAVLGTVVNTALGWYLYAKNIVGDARNLFQLLFNLPGDFGRFAGSATVPTFSKYPSSSVHSTTTQALFETATAARANVSAAADAMATAAAAFDASSVDAFTASVRGVTTAVLAATSDPSDSIRLLSALSTFIPDAGTTTSVIGTAMGEMQSACSDLFRRASIGAVAQASSTYQPTSSDDAMRVRDLVTDLVDAEMTVAGDKGEDETYEALSALRAAVVADLNKRGAGLSSIKTFDLPSMLPSLALATRLYRDPTRADELVAQANPIHPAFMPTTFNALAK
;
A
#
# COMPACT_ATOMS: atom_id res chain seq x y z
N MET A 1 31.81 92.08 25.31
CA MET A 1 31.44 90.78 25.89
C MET A 1 30.08 90.41 25.31
N ASN A 2 30.03 89.47 24.36
CA ASN A 2 28.98 88.44 24.18
C ASN A 2 29.28 87.68 22.87
N ILE A 3 30.07 86.62 22.97
CA ILE A 3 30.36 85.70 21.87
C ILE A 3 29.35 84.55 22.02
N GLY A 4 28.18 84.70 21.42
CA GLY A 4 27.11 83.72 21.46
C GLY A 4 26.38 83.67 20.12
N GLY A 5 26.86 82.84 19.19
CA GLY A 5 26.22 82.69 17.88
C GLY A 5 26.77 81.56 17.00
N GLY A 6 27.98 81.06 17.24
CA GLY A 6 28.59 80.03 16.39
C GLY A 6 28.24 78.57 16.72
N ALA A 7 27.71 78.28 17.91
CA ALA A 7 27.54 76.90 18.38
C ALA A 7 26.26 76.19 17.86
N GLY A 8 25.22 76.94 17.48
CA GLY A 8 23.92 76.35 17.09
C GLY A 8 23.90 75.73 15.69
N ALA A 9 24.68 76.25 14.74
CA ALA A 9 24.67 75.77 13.36
C ALA A 9 25.47 74.46 13.17
N VAL A 10 26.50 74.22 13.99
CA VAL A 10 27.37 73.02 13.90
C VAL A 10 26.70 71.79 14.55
N LEU A 11 25.84 71.99 15.55
CA LEU A 11 25.07 70.91 16.19
C LEU A 11 23.91 70.42 15.31
N SER A 12 23.34 71.28 14.45
CA SER A 12 22.29 70.90 13.50
C SER A 12 22.81 70.12 12.28
N THR A 13 24.06 70.35 11.85
CA THR A 13 24.66 69.61 10.72
C THR A 13 25.19 68.25 11.15
N ALA A 14 25.66 68.10 12.40
CA ALA A 14 26.07 66.81 12.95
C ALA A 14 24.90 65.82 13.12
N SER A 15 23.73 66.31 13.53
CA SER A 15 22.50 65.51 13.63
C SER A 15 21.93 65.13 12.26
N GLY A 16 22.08 65.98 11.24
CA GLY A 16 21.72 65.67 9.85
C GLY A 16 22.55 64.54 9.23
N ILE A 17 23.88 64.54 9.45
CA ILE A 17 24.80 63.51 8.91
C ILE A 17 24.61 62.15 9.61
N SER A 18 24.37 62.15 10.94
CA SER A 18 24.08 60.93 11.69
C SER A 18 22.76 60.29 11.26
N ASN A 19 21.72 61.09 11.01
CA ASN A 19 20.44 60.61 10.51
C ASN A 19 20.53 60.12 9.05
N LEU A 20 21.38 60.74 8.22
CA LEU A 20 21.62 60.29 6.85
C LEU A 20 22.34 58.93 6.82
N ALA A 21 23.39 58.74 7.64
CA ALA A 21 24.11 57.47 7.76
C ALA A 21 23.22 56.35 8.30
N SER A 22 22.35 56.66 9.27
CA SER A 22 21.38 55.72 9.84
C SER A 22 20.29 55.34 8.82
N SER A 23 19.81 56.31 8.04
CA SER A 23 18.80 56.09 6.99
C SER A 23 19.36 55.34 5.77
N LEU A 24 20.64 55.52 5.45
CA LEU A 24 21.33 54.79 4.39
C LEU A 24 21.59 53.33 4.80
N ALA A 25 22.02 53.10 6.04
CA ALA A 25 22.17 51.74 6.60
C ALA A 25 20.82 51.00 6.73
N ALA A 26 19.73 51.71 7.03
CA ALA A 26 18.38 51.14 7.06
C ALA A 26 17.84 50.84 5.64
N ARG A 27 18.15 51.69 4.65
CA ARG A 27 17.77 51.48 3.23
C ARG A 27 18.62 50.43 2.51
N LEU A 28 19.83 50.15 3.01
CA LEU A 28 20.69 49.06 2.54
C LEU A 28 20.52 47.75 3.33
N GLY A 29 19.38 47.56 4.00
CA GLY A 29 18.92 46.22 4.40
C GLY A 29 19.62 45.58 5.60
N GLY A 30 20.03 46.35 6.62
CA GLY A 30 20.28 45.79 7.95
C GLY A 30 21.43 46.45 8.69
N SER A 31 21.28 46.58 10.01
CA SER A 31 22.37 46.95 10.92
C SER A 31 23.51 45.94 10.77
N ALA A 32 24.52 46.26 9.96
CA ALA A 32 25.68 45.43 9.76
C ALA A 32 26.44 45.30 11.09
N GLN A 33 26.12 44.27 11.87
CA GLN A 33 27.08 43.78 12.85
C GLN A 33 28.36 43.48 12.09
N SER A 34 29.51 43.93 12.61
CA SER A 34 30.80 43.63 11.97
C SER A 34 30.87 42.13 11.69
N TYR A 35 31.31 41.74 10.49
CA TYR A 35 31.34 40.35 10.02
C TYR A 35 31.81 39.34 11.10
N PHE A 36 32.85 39.72 11.85
CA PHE A 36 33.40 38.92 12.96
C PHE A 36 32.46 38.70 14.15
N LYS A 37 31.51 39.60 14.42
CA LYS A 37 30.49 39.42 15.47
C LYS A 37 29.41 38.40 15.10
N GLN A 38 29.31 38.03 13.82
CA GLN A 38 28.36 37.03 13.32
C GLN A 38 28.94 35.61 13.34
N LEU A 39 30.26 35.47 13.53
CA LEU A 39 30.93 34.17 13.55
C LEU A 39 30.65 33.43 14.85
N ARG A 40 30.27 32.16 14.72
CA ARG A 40 30.10 31.26 15.88
C ARG A 40 31.45 30.68 16.32
N PRO A 41 31.67 30.45 17.62
CA PRO A 41 32.81 29.67 18.10
C PRO A 41 32.81 28.28 17.45
N ALA A 42 33.94 27.88 16.87
CA ALA A 42 34.04 26.59 16.22
C ALA A 42 34.20 25.47 17.25
N SER A 43 33.46 24.37 17.07
CA SER A 43 33.60 23.19 17.89
C SER A 43 33.20 21.94 17.15
N TYR A 44 33.84 20.82 17.45
CA TYR A 44 33.42 19.49 16.99
C TYR A 44 33.16 18.59 18.19
N ARG A 45 31.97 17.99 18.27
CA ARG A 45 31.51 17.17 19.41
C ARG A 45 31.71 17.85 20.77
N GLY A 46 31.54 19.17 20.81
CA GLY A 46 31.71 19.99 22.02
C GLY A 46 33.16 20.38 22.34
N VAL A 47 34.17 19.89 21.61
CA VAL A 47 35.57 20.32 21.77
C VAL A 47 35.79 21.60 20.97
N PRO A 48 36.10 22.74 21.61
CA PRO A 48 36.29 24.02 20.93
C PRO A 48 37.66 24.11 20.25
N PHE A 49 37.74 24.86 19.16
CA PHE A 49 39.00 25.22 18.51
C PHE A 49 38.88 26.59 17.82
N VAL A 50 40.01 27.24 17.56
CA VAL A 50 40.03 28.51 16.83
C VAL A 50 40.02 28.23 15.34
N SER A 51 39.06 28.78 14.59
CA SER A 51 38.97 28.60 13.14
C SER A 51 39.90 29.58 12.41
N LEU A 52 40.75 29.06 11.53
CA LEU A 52 41.59 29.83 10.59
C LEU A 52 40.85 30.09 9.28
N GLY A 53 40.08 29.11 8.84
CA GLY A 53 39.33 29.17 7.59
C GLY A 53 38.62 27.86 7.29
N SER A 54 37.79 27.86 6.26
CA SER A 54 37.12 26.66 5.76
C SER A 54 36.88 26.76 4.26
N GLU A 55 36.95 25.61 3.60
CA GLU A 55 36.56 25.37 2.22
C GLU A 55 35.37 24.40 2.21
N ALA A 56 34.32 24.68 1.44
CA ALA A 56 33.18 23.78 1.32
C ALA A 56 32.77 23.64 -0.15
N ALA A 57 32.63 22.39 -0.59
CA ALA A 57 32.16 22.07 -1.94
C ALA A 57 30.65 21.82 -1.94
N PHE A 58 29.94 22.52 -2.83
CA PHE A 58 28.50 22.43 -3.00
C PHE A 58 28.17 22.07 -4.44
N GLY A 59 27.19 21.19 -4.63
CA GLY A 59 26.76 20.83 -5.97
C GLY A 59 25.77 19.67 -6.00
N ARG A 60 25.45 19.25 -7.21
CA ARG A 60 24.64 18.07 -7.50
C ARG A 60 25.53 16.99 -8.13
N ARG A 61 25.21 15.73 -7.88
CA ARG A 61 25.90 14.61 -8.52
C ARG A 61 25.29 14.43 -9.90
N ASN A 62 26.07 14.67 -10.93
CA ASN A 62 25.62 14.59 -12.30
C ASN A 62 26.40 13.48 -13.03
N GLN A 63 25.69 12.62 -13.76
CA GLN A 63 26.28 11.63 -14.64
C GLN A 63 26.27 12.17 -16.07
N MET A 64 27.45 12.30 -16.66
CA MET A 64 27.59 12.74 -18.05
C MET A 64 27.56 11.55 -18.98
N HIS A 65 26.64 11.58 -19.94
CA HIS A 65 26.50 10.59 -21.01
C HIS A 65 26.94 11.23 -22.34
N GLN A 66 28.00 10.68 -22.93
CA GLN A 66 28.52 11.11 -24.23
C GLN A 66 28.22 10.02 -25.27
N TYR A 67 27.70 10.43 -26.42
CA TYR A 67 27.38 9.54 -27.53
C TYR A 67 28.27 9.86 -28.74
N PRO A 68 28.82 8.86 -29.44
CA PRO A 68 29.58 9.09 -30.67
C PRO A 68 28.77 9.92 -31.68
N MET A 69 29.44 10.83 -32.39
CA MET A 69 28.85 11.73 -33.41
C MET A 69 27.82 12.75 -32.90
N ARG A 70 27.72 12.95 -31.57
CA ARG A 70 26.87 14.00 -30.99
C ARG A 70 27.72 15.03 -30.26
N ASP A 71 27.68 16.28 -30.74
CA ASP A 71 28.50 17.36 -30.19
C ASP A 71 28.06 17.83 -28.81
N THR A 72 26.81 17.55 -28.41
CA THR A 72 26.26 17.96 -27.11
C THR A 72 26.05 16.75 -26.18
N PRO A 73 26.73 16.71 -25.02
CA PRO A 73 26.54 15.63 -24.04
C PRO A 73 25.19 15.75 -23.33
N TRP A 74 24.65 14.63 -22.87
CA TRP A 74 23.47 14.59 -22.00
C TRP A 74 23.91 14.45 -20.54
N ILE A 75 23.33 15.25 -19.65
CA ILE A 75 23.64 15.21 -18.21
C ILE A 75 22.42 14.72 -17.46
N GLU A 76 22.58 13.61 -16.73
CA GLU A 76 21.58 13.08 -15.82
C GLU A 76 21.89 13.53 -14.39
N ASP A 77 20.93 14.18 -13.74
CA ASP A 77 21.04 14.66 -12.37
C ASP A 77 20.68 13.55 -11.37
N LEU A 78 21.68 13.03 -10.67
CA LEU A 78 21.56 11.95 -9.68
C LEU A 78 21.32 12.48 -8.25
N GLY A 79 20.86 13.72 -8.11
CA GLY A 79 20.49 14.35 -6.86
C GLY A 79 21.59 15.20 -6.23
N ARG A 80 21.35 15.64 -4.99
CA ARG A 80 22.29 16.49 -4.24
C ARG A 80 23.59 15.73 -3.98
N GLY A 81 24.73 16.36 -4.30
CA GLY A 81 26.06 15.77 -4.07
C GLY A 81 26.40 15.75 -2.58
N ALA A 82 27.28 14.83 -2.17
CA ALA A 82 27.81 14.81 -0.81
C ALA A 82 28.58 16.11 -0.55
N ARG A 83 28.10 16.90 0.42
CA ARG A 83 28.75 18.15 0.81
C ARG A 83 30.00 17.83 1.62
N ARG A 84 31.16 18.19 1.08
CA ARG A 84 32.47 18.06 1.75
C ARG A 84 32.89 19.42 2.28
N ILE A 85 33.30 19.45 3.54
CA ILE A 85 33.72 20.67 4.24
C ILE A 85 35.10 20.40 4.82
N ARG A 86 36.10 21.13 4.33
CA ARG A 86 37.44 21.16 4.88
C ARG A 86 37.55 22.35 5.82
N MET A 87 38.03 22.11 7.02
CA MET A 87 38.13 23.14 8.03
C MET A 87 39.51 23.15 8.66
N TYR A 88 40.07 24.35 8.79
CA TYR A 88 41.38 24.58 9.36
C TYR A 88 41.23 25.37 10.64
N GLY A 89 41.95 24.95 11.67
CA GLY A 89 41.95 25.61 12.95
C GLY A 89 43.20 25.34 13.76
N PHE A 90 43.23 25.84 14.99
CA PHE A 90 44.31 25.57 15.92
C PHE A 90 43.84 25.62 17.37
N VAL A 91 44.66 25.05 18.23
CA VAL A 91 44.62 25.23 19.68
C VAL A 91 45.92 25.87 20.15
N VAL A 92 45.83 26.79 21.11
CA VAL A 92 46.96 27.56 21.66
C VAL A 92 46.80 27.72 23.17
N GLY A 93 47.89 27.62 23.93
CA GLY A 93 47.85 27.63 25.40
C GLY A 93 48.89 26.71 26.06
N ASP A 94 48.89 26.67 27.40
CA ASP A 94 49.81 25.82 28.17
C ASP A 94 49.35 24.35 28.20
N ASP A 95 48.06 24.13 28.00
CA ASP A 95 47.36 22.85 28.03
C ASP A 95 47.11 22.28 26.62
N VAL A 96 47.76 22.83 25.57
CA VAL A 96 47.49 22.46 24.17
C VAL A 96 47.69 20.99 23.85
N ILE A 97 48.60 20.32 24.56
CA ILE A 97 48.82 18.88 24.39
C ILE A 97 47.58 18.12 24.88
N ALA A 98 47.02 18.50 26.03
CA ALA A 98 45.80 17.90 26.56
C ALA A 98 44.59 18.24 25.67
N GLN A 99 44.48 19.48 25.18
CA GLN A 99 43.41 19.87 24.24
C GLN A 99 43.48 19.08 22.93
N ARG A 100 44.70 18.84 22.40
CA ARG A 100 44.92 17.99 21.23
C ARG A 100 44.44 16.56 21.50
N ASP A 101 44.79 15.98 22.64
CA ASP A 101 44.41 14.60 22.97
C ASP A 101 42.90 14.43 23.15
N VAL A 102 42.24 15.42 23.75
CA VAL A 102 40.77 15.47 23.83
C VAL A 102 40.14 15.58 22.44
N MET A 103 40.72 16.37 21.54
CA MET A 103 40.25 16.47 20.16
C MET A 103 40.43 15.15 19.40
N ILE A 104 41.57 14.47 19.56
CA ILE A 104 41.84 13.16 18.96
C ILE A 104 40.79 12.14 19.44
N ALA A 105 40.53 12.07 20.75
CA ALA A 105 39.52 11.17 21.30
C ALA A 105 38.10 11.47 20.77
N ALA A 106 37.75 12.76 20.63
CA ALA A 106 36.47 13.17 20.07
C ALA A 106 36.35 12.81 18.58
N VAL A 107 37.45 12.90 17.83
CA VAL A 107 37.54 12.52 16.41
C VAL A 107 37.41 11.01 16.20
N GLU A 108 38.06 10.20 17.05
CA GLU A 108 38.07 8.74 16.93
C GLU A 108 36.79 8.06 17.45
N THR A 109 35.86 8.81 18.05
CA THR A 109 34.57 8.27 18.51
C THR A 109 33.69 7.85 17.32
N ALA A 110 33.09 6.66 17.36
CA ALA A 110 32.27 6.14 16.26
C ALA A 110 30.96 6.94 16.06
N GLY A 111 30.51 7.05 14.80
CA GLY A 111 29.23 7.67 14.43
C GLY A 111 29.35 9.11 13.94
N ASP A 112 28.20 9.74 13.69
CA ASP A 112 28.11 11.14 13.33
C ASP A 112 28.44 12.05 14.52
N GLY A 113 28.85 13.28 14.22
CA GLY A 113 29.24 14.28 15.20
C GLY A 113 28.67 15.64 14.86
N GLU A 114 28.41 16.44 15.89
CA GLU A 114 28.00 17.81 15.71
C GLU A 114 29.20 18.71 15.43
N LEU A 115 29.17 19.39 14.29
CA LEU A 115 30.09 20.46 13.93
C LEU A 115 29.37 21.80 14.07
N ILE A 116 29.92 22.69 14.89
CA ILE A 116 29.55 24.11 14.89
C ILE A 116 30.55 24.82 13.98
N HIS A 117 30.10 25.17 12.79
CA HIS A 117 30.89 25.93 11.83
C HIS A 117 30.63 27.45 12.00
N PRO A 118 31.66 28.31 11.97
CA PRO A 118 31.53 29.76 12.22
C PRO A 118 30.47 30.46 11.38
N THR A 119 30.41 30.18 10.07
CA THR A 119 29.42 30.76 9.14
C THR A 119 28.24 29.83 8.80
N LEU A 120 28.47 28.52 8.63
CA LEU A 120 27.44 27.55 8.22
C LEU A 120 26.52 27.08 9.36
N GLY A 121 26.85 27.42 10.62
CA GLY A 121 26.03 27.05 11.77
C GLY A 121 26.25 25.61 12.25
N ARG A 122 25.23 25.03 12.87
CA ARG A 122 25.27 23.66 13.42
C ARG A 122 25.01 22.66 12.29
N LEU A 123 25.92 21.71 12.11
CA LEU A 123 25.86 20.68 11.08
C LEU A 123 26.10 19.31 11.70
N THR A 124 25.36 18.30 11.24
CA THR A 124 25.61 16.90 11.58
C THR A 124 26.50 16.30 10.50
N VAL A 125 27.71 15.89 10.87
CA VAL A 125 28.74 15.48 9.93
C VAL A 125 29.42 14.19 10.38
N ASN A 126 29.86 13.39 9.41
CA ASN A 126 30.87 12.36 9.63
C ASN A 126 32.24 12.94 9.30
N LEU A 127 33.24 12.60 10.11
CA LEU A 127 34.62 12.97 9.85
C LEU A 127 35.27 11.91 8.96
N ASP A 128 35.81 12.32 7.82
CA ASP A 128 36.52 11.45 6.86
C ASP A 128 38.03 11.44 7.12
N GLY A 129 38.59 12.57 7.56
CA GLY A 129 40.01 12.68 7.86
C GLY A 129 40.32 13.78 8.87
N PHE A 130 41.35 13.54 9.68
CA PHE A 130 41.88 14.50 10.65
C PHE A 130 43.40 14.49 10.63
N ARG A 131 44.02 15.68 10.74
CA ARG A 131 45.45 15.83 10.92
C ARG A 131 45.73 16.88 11.99
N SER A 132 46.58 16.52 12.94
CA SER A 132 47.20 17.46 13.87
C SER A 132 48.63 17.71 13.41
N ILE A 133 48.97 18.96 13.13
CA ILE A 133 50.29 19.39 12.66
C ILE A 133 50.98 20.18 13.78
N GLU A 134 52.17 19.73 14.16
CA GLU A 134 52.98 20.35 15.20
C GLU A 134 53.97 21.33 14.57
N HIS A 135 53.95 22.59 15.03
CA HIS A 135 54.91 23.60 14.58
C HIS A 135 55.86 23.97 15.72
N TRP A 136 57.01 23.30 15.77
CA TRP A 136 58.03 23.52 16.81
C TRP A 136 58.50 24.98 16.90
N GLU A 137 58.53 25.68 15.77
CA GLU A 137 58.94 27.09 15.69
C GLU A 137 57.95 28.06 16.35
N LYS A 138 56.65 27.70 16.42
CA LYS A 138 55.62 28.58 16.97
C LYS A 138 55.47 28.41 18.48
N GLY A 139 55.75 27.22 19.00
CA GLY A 139 55.61 26.86 20.42
C GLY A 139 54.17 26.95 20.93
N ARG A 140 53.73 25.98 21.74
CA ARG A 140 52.36 25.97 22.32
C ARG A 140 51.24 26.11 21.28
N TYR A 141 51.43 25.54 20.09
CA TYR A 141 50.51 25.66 18.95
C TYR A 141 50.38 24.34 18.21
N PHE A 142 49.15 23.88 18.01
CA PHE A 142 48.83 22.73 17.17
C PHE A 142 47.80 23.14 16.13
N GLU A 143 48.10 22.89 14.86
CA GLU A 143 47.20 23.16 13.74
C GLU A 143 46.37 21.91 13.45
N LEU A 144 45.06 22.10 13.32
CA LEU A 144 44.07 21.04 13.18
C LEU A 144 43.40 21.16 11.81
N HIS A 145 43.48 20.09 11.02
CA HIS A 145 42.85 19.99 9.70
C HIS A 145 41.76 18.93 9.77
N PHE A 146 40.53 19.32 9.44
CA PHE A 146 39.37 18.43 9.43
C PHE A 146 38.81 18.30 8.02
N GLU A 147 38.42 17.09 7.62
CA GLU A 147 37.62 16.82 6.44
C GLU A 147 36.28 16.19 6.86
N PHE A 148 35.21 16.98 6.76
CA PHE A 148 33.86 16.61 7.14
C PHE A 148 33.00 16.31 5.92
N ILE A 149 32.09 15.34 6.08
CA ILE A 149 31.05 15.00 5.10
C ILE A 149 29.69 15.12 5.81
N GLU A 150 28.74 15.85 5.22
CA GLU A 150 27.38 15.98 5.76
C GLU A 150 26.72 14.59 5.90
N ALA A 151 26.27 14.27 7.11
CA ALA A 151 25.62 12.99 7.40
C ALA A 151 24.11 13.10 7.19
N GLY A 152 23.57 12.24 6.32
CA GLY A 152 22.12 12.06 6.16
C GLY A 152 21.61 10.94 7.06
N GLN A 153 20.32 11.00 7.41
CA GLN A 153 19.63 9.88 8.08
C GLN A 153 19.67 8.65 7.16
N ARG A 154 20.16 7.52 7.69
CA ARG A 154 20.14 6.22 6.98
C ARG A 154 18.68 5.78 6.83
N THR A 155 18.08 6.07 5.68
CA THR A 155 16.74 5.57 5.34
C THR A 155 16.91 4.23 4.63
N TYR A 156 16.64 3.13 5.31
CA TYR A 156 16.60 1.81 4.68
C TYR A 156 15.34 1.69 3.81
N PRO A 157 15.37 0.91 2.71
CA PRO A 157 14.13 0.52 2.06
C PRO A 157 13.29 -0.29 3.05
N THR A 158 12.13 0.24 3.42
CA THR A 158 11.14 -0.50 4.22
C THR A 158 10.51 -1.57 3.35
N ALA A 159 10.50 -2.81 3.84
CA ALA A 159 9.77 -3.89 3.20
C ALA A 159 8.27 -3.55 3.22
N ASP A 160 7.69 -3.46 2.04
CA ASP A 160 6.26 -3.22 1.87
C ASP A 160 5.49 -4.49 2.30
N PRO A 161 4.46 -4.41 3.15
CA PRO A 161 3.73 -5.59 3.57
C PRO A 161 3.08 -6.28 2.37
N ALA A 162 3.15 -7.62 2.35
CA ALA A 162 2.47 -8.45 1.37
C ALA A 162 0.96 -8.46 1.67
N THR A 163 0.23 -7.48 1.13
CA THR A 163 -1.19 -7.25 1.42
C THR A 163 -2.07 -8.45 1.10
N THR A 164 -1.77 -9.20 0.04
CA THR A 164 -2.46 -10.45 -0.31
C THR A 164 -2.34 -11.50 0.80
N GLN A 165 -1.13 -11.67 1.37
CA GLN A 165 -0.93 -12.62 2.48
C GLN A 165 -1.67 -12.17 3.75
N SER A 166 -1.78 -10.85 3.98
CA SER A 166 -2.57 -10.32 5.09
C SER A 166 -4.05 -10.71 4.99
N VAL A 167 -4.63 -10.72 3.78
CA VAL A 167 -6.01 -11.18 3.56
C VAL A 167 -6.14 -12.66 3.87
N LEU A 168 -5.22 -13.51 3.36
CA LEU A 168 -5.26 -14.96 3.62
C LEU A 168 -5.12 -15.30 5.12
N ASN A 169 -4.26 -14.57 5.83
CA ASN A 169 -4.11 -14.73 7.28
C ASN A 169 -5.39 -14.33 8.03
N ALA A 170 -6.02 -13.22 7.62
CA ALA A 170 -7.28 -12.78 8.23
C ALA A 170 -8.45 -13.75 7.93
N VAL A 171 -8.51 -14.34 6.73
CA VAL A 171 -9.46 -15.42 6.40
C VAL A 171 -9.24 -16.63 7.29
N THR A 172 -8.00 -17.01 7.56
CA THR A 172 -7.67 -18.10 8.49
C THR A 172 -8.14 -17.77 9.91
N GLY A 173 -7.91 -16.55 10.38
CA GLY A 173 -8.43 -16.07 11.67
C GLY A 173 -9.95 -16.11 11.78
N LEU A 174 -10.67 -15.64 10.75
CA LEU A 174 -12.13 -15.71 10.67
C LEU A 174 -12.63 -17.16 10.73
N ASN A 175 -12.00 -18.07 9.99
CA ASN A 175 -12.38 -19.48 9.98
C ASN A 175 -12.21 -20.14 11.36
N VAL A 176 -11.18 -19.76 12.12
CA VAL A 176 -10.97 -20.25 13.50
C VAL A 176 -12.03 -19.69 14.44
N ALA A 177 -12.29 -18.38 14.39
CA ALA A 177 -13.31 -17.74 15.23
C ALA A 177 -14.73 -18.27 14.94
N ALA A 178 -15.07 -18.46 13.66
CA ALA A 178 -16.34 -19.04 13.24
C ALA A 178 -16.49 -20.50 13.72
N ALA A 179 -15.43 -21.32 13.61
CA ALA A 179 -15.45 -22.69 14.12
C ALA A 179 -15.62 -22.74 15.64
N LEU A 180 -14.96 -21.83 16.38
CA LEU A 180 -15.07 -21.73 17.83
C LEU A 180 -16.48 -21.35 18.29
N ASN A 181 -17.12 -20.35 17.68
CA ASN A 181 -18.49 -19.96 18.03
C ASN A 181 -19.53 -20.99 17.61
N PHE A 182 -19.32 -21.65 16.46
CA PHE A 182 -20.10 -22.81 16.09
C PHE A 182 -19.96 -23.92 17.14
N ALA A 183 -18.75 -24.26 17.58
CA ALA A 183 -18.50 -25.28 18.58
C ALA A 183 -19.21 -24.97 19.91
N LYS A 184 -19.11 -23.73 20.41
CA LYS A 184 -19.78 -23.28 21.65
C LYS A 184 -21.28 -23.54 21.60
N THR A 185 -21.93 -23.16 20.50
CA THR A 185 -23.39 -23.32 20.31
C THR A 185 -23.78 -24.77 19.99
N ALA A 186 -22.97 -25.48 19.21
CA ALA A 186 -23.25 -26.85 18.83
C ALA A 186 -23.15 -27.80 20.02
N MET A 187 -22.13 -27.64 20.87
CA MET A 187 -21.91 -28.49 22.05
C MET A 187 -23.07 -28.42 23.05
N THR A 188 -23.70 -27.26 23.22
CA THR A 188 -24.89 -27.13 24.08
C THR A 188 -26.11 -27.78 23.45
N ALA A 189 -26.28 -27.68 22.12
CA ALA A 189 -27.46 -28.22 21.44
C ALA A 189 -27.41 -29.75 21.21
N ILE A 190 -26.22 -30.37 21.12
CA ILE A 190 -26.06 -31.83 20.96
C ILE A 190 -26.70 -32.60 22.13
N ALA A 191 -26.74 -32.02 23.33
CA ALA A 191 -27.34 -32.65 24.52
C ALA A 191 -28.85 -32.97 24.37
N TYR A 192 -29.55 -32.32 23.44
CA TYR A 192 -30.99 -32.51 23.22
C TYR A 192 -31.32 -33.67 22.25
N GLY A 193 -30.31 -34.36 21.71
CA GLY A 193 -30.46 -35.63 21.02
C GLY A 193 -30.62 -35.56 19.49
N ALA A 194 -31.02 -36.69 18.89
CA ALA A 194 -30.92 -36.94 17.45
C ALA A 194 -31.70 -35.96 16.55
N ALA A 195 -32.79 -35.35 17.03
CA ALA A 195 -33.56 -34.38 16.25
C ALA A 195 -32.76 -33.11 15.94
N VAL A 196 -31.91 -32.65 16.88
CA VAL A 196 -31.03 -31.50 16.69
C VAL A 196 -29.85 -31.86 15.77
N LEU A 197 -29.36 -33.09 15.81
CA LEU A 197 -28.34 -33.54 14.84
C LEU A 197 -28.91 -33.59 13.42
N GLY A 198 -30.19 -33.95 13.26
CA GLY A 198 -30.88 -33.91 11.97
C GLY A 198 -30.93 -32.50 11.34
N THR A 199 -30.93 -31.43 12.14
CA THR A 199 -30.90 -30.06 11.59
C THR A 199 -29.56 -29.71 10.98
N VAL A 200 -28.44 -30.24 11.50
CA VAL A 200 -27.10 -30.08 10.90
C VAL A 200 -27.11 -30.67 9.49
N VAL A 201 -27.62 -31.90 9.35
CA VAL A 201 -27.71 -32.60 8.06
C VAL A 201 -28.61 -31.84 7.07
N ASN A 202 -29.81 -31.44 7.48
CA ASN A 202 -30.75 -30.74 6.61
C ASN A 202 -30.23 -29.36 6.17
N THR A 203 -29.63 -28.60 7.09
CA THR A 203 -29.06 -27.27 6.80
C THR A 203 -27.85 -27.41 5.88
N ALA A 204 -26.97 -28.38 6.14
CA ALA A 204 -25.84 -28.71 5.28
C ALA A 204 -26.30 -29.08 3.86
N LEU A 205 -27.33 -29.92 3.76
CA LEU A 205 -27.92 -30.34 2.49
C LEU A 205 -28.45 -29.16 1.68
N GLY A 206 -29.24 -28.27 2.29
CA GLY A 206 -29.72 -27.06 1.62
C GLY A 206 -28.56 -26.21 1.08
N TRP A 207 -27.54 -25.99 1.90
CA TRP A 207 -26.42 -25.12 1.57
C TRP A 207 -25.52 -25.69 0.46
N TYR A 208 -25.10 -26.97 0.53
CA TYR A 208 -24.24 -27.53 -0.52
C TYR A 208 -25.01 -27.77 -1.84
N LEU A 209 -26.33 -28.03 -1.80
CA LEU A 209 -27.14 -28.09 -3.02
C LEU A 209 -27.24 -26.71 -3.67
N TYR A 210 -27.38 -25.66 -2.87
CA TYR A 210 -27.32 -24.29 -3.36
C TYR A 210 -25.95 -23.97 -4.00
N ALA A 211 -24.85 -24.40 -3.37
CA ALA A 211 -23.50 -24.29 -3.94
C ALA A 211 -23.37 -25.04 -5.29
N LYS A 212 -23.87 -26.28 -5.38
CA LYS A 212 -23.89 -27.06 -6.65
C LYS A 212 -24.66 -26.33 -7.76
N ASN A 213 -25.83 -25.76 -7.43
CA ASN A 213 -26.65 -25.02 -8.39
C ASN A 213 -25.97 -23.74 -8.89
N ILE A 214 -25.36 -22.97 -7.98
CA ILE A 214 -24.63 -21.75 -8.34
C ILE A 214 -23.45 -22.05 -9.28
N VAL A 215 -22.67 -23.10 -9.01
CA VAL A 215 -21.55 -23.50 -9.89
C VAL A 215 -22.03 -24.03 -11.25
N GLY A 216 -23.23 -24.61 -11.30
CA GLY A 216 -23.88 -25.07 -12.52
C GLY A 216 -24.44 -23.96 -13.43
N ASP A 217 -24.43 -22.70 -12.98
CA ASP A 217 -24.96 -21.54 -13.71
C ASP A 217 -24.35 -21.41 -15.13
N ALA A 218 -25.20 -21.10 -16.11
CA ALA A 218 -24.81 -20.89 -17.51
C ALA A 218 -23.78 -19.77 -17.65
N ARG A 219 -23.80 -18.78 -16.75
CA ARG A 219 -22.82 -17.70 -16.73
C ARG A 219 -21.40 -18.20 -16.47
N ASN A 220 -21.21 -19.14 -15.55
CA ASN A 220 -19.88 -19.73 -15.28
C ASN A 220 -19.35 -20.44 -16.54
N LEU A 221 -20.21 -21.21 -17.22
CA LEU A 221 -19.84 -21.89 -18.47
C LEU A 221 -19.50 -20.90 -19.60
N PHE A 222 -20.24 -19.80 -19.72
CA PHE A 222 -19.98 -18.75 -20.70
C PHE A 222 -18.65 -18.03 -20.43
N GLN A 223 -18.32 -17.75 -19.17
CA GLN A 223 -17.09 -17.07 -18.77
C GLN A 223 -15.83 -17.89 -19.10
N LEU A 224 -15.91 -19.23 -19.10
CA LEU A 224 -14.80 -20.10 -19.51
C LEU A 224 -14.36 -19.87 -20.97
N LEU A 225 -15.28 -19.46 -21.85
CA LEU A 225 -14.96 -19.16 -23.24
C LEU A 225 -13.96 -18.01 -23.37
N PHE A 226 -13.90 -17.09 -22.40
CA PHE A 226 -12.95 -15.99 -22.38
C PHE A 226 -11.50 -16.42 -22.08
N ASN A 227 -11.27 -17.69 -21.72
CA ASN A 227 -9.93 -18.27 -21.60
C ASN A 227 -9.44 -18.91 -22.91
N LEU A 228 -10.23 -18.87 -23.98
CA LEU A 228 -9.82 -19.34 -25.29
C LEU A 228 -8.80 -18.35 -25.88
N PRO A 229 -7.66 -18.81 -26.44
CA PRO A 229 -6.74 -17.92 -27.16
C PRO A 229 -7.40 -17.38 -28.43
N GLY A 230 -7.28 -16.07 -28.67
CA GLY A 230 -7.77 -15.43 -29.88
C GLY A 230 -8.19 -13.98 -29.66
N ASP A 231 -8.38 -13.26 -30.76
CA ASP A 231 -8.93 -11.90 -30.75
C ASP A 231 -10.45 -11.96 -30.95
N PHE A 232 -11.19 -11.94 -29.84
CA PHE A 232 -12.66 -11.90 -29.85
C PHE A 232 -13.21 -10.48 -29.71
N GLY A 233 -12.38 -9.45 -29.92
CA GLY A 233 -12.78 -8.04 -29.84
C GLY A 233 -13.45 -7.69 -28.51
N ARG A 234 -14.71 -7.21 -28.56
CA ARG A 234 -15.49 -6.80 -27.36
C ARG A 234 -15.71 -7.91 -26.32
N PHE A 235 -15.47 -9.16 -26.71
CA PHE A 235 -15.74 -10.35 -25.93
C PHE A 235 -14.45 -11.00 -25.41
N ALA A 236 -13.32 -10.29 -25.32
CA ALA A 236 -12.09 -10.83 -24.73
C ALA A 236 -11.61 -9.96 -23.55
N GLY A 237 -11.64 -10.52 -22.34
CA GLY A 237 -11.12 -9.90 -21.12
C GLY A 237 -11.34 -10.82 -19.93
N SER A 238 -10.32 -11.61 -19.58
CA SER A 238 -10.32 -12.39 -18.33
C SER A 238 -9.88 -11.48 -17.18
N ALA A 239 -10.58 -11.48 -16.03
CA ALA A 239 -10.20 -10.59 -14.91
C ALA A 239 -8.87 -11.00 -14.22
N THR A 240 -8.30 -12.15 -14.57
CA THR A 240 -6.94 -12.55 -14.12
C THR A 240 -5.83 -11.91 -14.95
N VAL A 241 -6.12 -11.62 -16.22
CA VAL A 241 -5.21 -11.00 -17.17
C VAL A 241 -6.00 -9.95 -17.91
N PRO A 242 -6.10 -8.72 -17.36
CA PRO A 242 -6.64 -7.62 -18.14
C PRO A 242 -5.73 -7.49 -19.35
N THR A 243 -6.26 -7.77 -20.53
CA THR A 243 -5.60 -7.62 -21.84
C THR A 243 -5.03 -6.20 -22.04
N PHE A 244 -5.47 -5.25 -21.21
CA PHE A 244 -5.11 -3.83 -21.24
C PHE A 244 -4.53 -3.32 -19.90
N SER A 245 -3.98 -4.22 -19.07
CA SER A 245 -3.23 -3.83 -17.86
C SER A 245 -1.95 -3.08 -18.24
N LYS A 246 -1.55 -2.08 -17.44
CA LYS A 246 -0.20 -1.45 -17.49
C LYS A 246 0.93 -2.50 -17.40
N TYR A 247 0.61 -3.68 -16.87
CA TYR A 247 1.44 -4.87 -16.82
C TYR A 247 0.69 -6.03 -17.49
N PRO A 248 0.71 -6.14 -18.83
CA PRO A 248 0.08 -7.26 -19.51
C PRO A 248 0.87 -8.53 -19.16
N SER A 249 0.22 -9.51 -18.54
CA SER A 249 0.78 -10.86 -18.49
C SER A 249 0.50 -11.55 -19.81
N SER A 250 1.50 -12.23 -20.36
CA SER A 250 1.37 -12.96 -21.60
C SER A 250 0.30 -14.03 -21.46
N SER A 251 -0.77 -13.98 -22.26
CA SER A 251 -1.76 -15.06 -22.36
C SER A 251 -1.15 -16.24 -23.12
N VAL A 252 -0.27 -16.99 -22.45
CA VAL A 252 0.31 -18.24 -23.00
C VAL A 252 -0.61 -19.39 -22.61
N HIS A 253 -1.74 -19.54 -23.30
CA HIS A 253 -2.50 -20.79 -23.21
C HIS A 253 -3.01 -21.20 -24.59
N SER A 254 -2.53 -22.35 -25.07
CA SER A 254 -3.17 -23.13 -26.15
C SER A 254 -4.37 -23.88 -25.56
N THR A 255 -5.36 -23.14 -25.03
CA THR A 255 -6.58 -23.73 -24.49
C THR A 255 -7.50 -24.13 -25.64
N THR A 256 -8.00 -25.37 -25.65
CA THR A 256 -9.04 -25.80 -26.60
C THR A 256 -10.42 -25.77 -25.93
N THR A 257 -11.48 -25.72 -26.71
CA THR A 257 -12.86 -25.83 -26.18
C THR A 257 -13.06 -27.14 -25.41
N GLN A 258 -12.45 -28.23 -25.88
CA GLN A 258 -12.46 -29.52 -25.20
C GLN A 258 -11.80 -29.44 -23.80
N ALA A 259 -10.62 -28.81 -23.69
CA ALA A 259 -9.94 -28.65 -22.41
C ALA A 259 -10.76 -27.78 -21.42
N LEU A 260 -11.50 -26.79 -21.92
CA LEU A 260 -12.40 -25.98 -21.09
C LEU A 260 -13.61 -26.79 -20.59
N PHE A 261 -14.18 -27.67 -21.42
CA PHE A 261 -15.24 -28.58 -20.98
C PHE A 261 -14.74 -29.59 -19.93
N GLU A 262 -13.54 -30.14 -20.12
CA GLU A 262 -12.91 -31.03 -19.15
C GLU A 262 -12.67 -30.30 -17.81
N THR A 263 -12.18 -29.05 -17.87
CA THR A 263 -11.98 -28.20 -16.68
C THR A 263 -13.29 -27.92 -15.95
N ALA A 264 -14.35 -27.53 -16.67
CA ALA A 264 -15.67 -27.29 -16.08
C ALA A 264 -16.27 -28.55 -15.44
N THR A 265 -16.07 -29.70 -16.09
CA THR A 265 -16.56 -31.00 -15.60
C THR A 265 -15.81 -31.41 -14.33
N ALA A 266 -14.48 -31.26 -14.32
CA ALA A 266 -13.65 -31.52 -13.15
C ALA A 266 -14.00 -30.58 -11.98
N ALA A 267 -14.20 -29.29 -12.24
CA ALA A 267 -14.64 -28.31 -11.25
C ALA A 267 -15.97 -28.71 -10.57
N ARG A 268 -16.97 -29.09 -11.36
CA ARG A 268 -18.27 -29.56 -10.83
C ARG A 268 -18.13 -30.88 -10.06
N ALA A 269 -17.30 -31.80 -10.53
CA ALA A 269 -17.00 -33.05 -9.84
C ALA A 269 -16.33 -32.79 -8.48
N ASN A 270 -15.39 -31.84 -8.41
CA ASN A 270 -14.72 -31.44 -7.17
C ASN A 270 -15.70 -30.82 -6.16
N VAL A 271 -16.61 -29.96 -6.62
CA VAL A 271 -17.68 -29.41 -5.77
C VAL A 271 -18.63 -30.52 -5.29
N SER A 272 -18.93 -31.51 -6.14
CA SER A 272 -19.70 -32.67 -5.70
C SER A 272 -18.98 -33.50 -4.65
N ALA A 273 -17.70 -33.81 -4.85
CA ALA A 273 -16.91 -34.54 -3.88
C ALA A 273 -16.81 -33.80 -2.53
N ALA A 274 -16.62 -32.47 -2.55
CA ALA A 274 -16.61 -31.66 -1.34
C ALA A 274 -17.97 -31.66 -0.62
N ALA A 275 -19.08 -31.60 -1.37
CA ALA A 275 -20.42 -31.71 -0.83
C ALA A 275 -20.70 -33.10 -0.23
N ASP A 276 -20.23 -34.17 -0.86
CA ASP A 276 -20.41 -35.55 -0.38
C ASP A 276 -19.58 -35.78 0.90
N ALA A 277 -18.38 -35.19 0.98
CA ALA A 277 -17.57 -35.18 2.19
C ALA A 277 -18.25 -34.40 3.32
N MET A 278 -18.86 -33.25 3.02
CA MET A 278 -19.64 -32.48 3.99
C MET A 278 -20.91 -33.22 4.45
N ALA A 279 -21.61 -33.90 3.54
CA ALA A 279 -22.76 -34.72 3.89
C ALA A 279 -22.37 -35.88 4.83
N THR A 280 -21.21 -36.50 4.58
CA THR A 280 -20.65 -37.55 5.45
C THR A 280 -20.28 -36.99 6.82
N ALA A 281 -19.63 -35.82 6.87
CA ALA A 281 -19.27 -35.17 8.13
C ALA A 281 -20.50 -34.70 8.92
N ALA A 282 -21.55 -34.22 8.24
CA ALA A 282 -22.82 -33.83 8.87
C ALA A 282 -23.56 -35.05 9.44
N ALA A 283 -23.58 -36.18 8.72
CA ALA A 283 -24.23 -37.40 9.18
C ALA A 283 -23.52 -38.06 10.36
N ALA A 284 -22.20 -37.90 10.45
CA ALA A 284 -21.36 -38.39 11.54
C ALA A 284 -21.15 -37.34 12.64
N PHE A 285 -21.88 -36.23 12.63
CA PHE A 285 -21.63 -35.10 13.52
C PHE A 285 -21.88 -35.45 15.00
N ASP A 286 -20.88 -35.16 15.81
CA ASP A 286 -20.85 -35.32 17.25
C ASP A 286 -19.91 -34.29 17.90
N ALA A 287 -19.77 -34.32 19.23
CA ALA A 287 -18.94 -33.37 19.96
C ALA A 287 -17.44 -33.46 19.62
N SER A 288 -16.96 -34.59 19.07
CA SER A 288 -15.55 -34.81 18.73
C SER A 288 -15.22 -34.47 17.27
N SER A 289 -16.23 -34.31 16.42
CA SER A 289 -16.10 -34.13 14.97
C SER A 289 -16.37 -32.70 14.50
N VAL A 290 -16.43 -31.73 15.41
CA VAL A 290 -16.63 -30.31 15.09
C VAL A 290 -15.57 -29.78 14.13
N ASP A 291 -14.30 -30.12 14.34
CA ASP A 291 -13.20 -29.74 13.44
C ASP A 291 -13.34 -30.36 12.05
N ALA A 292 -13.78 -31.62 11.98
CA ALA A 292 -14.00 -32.31 10.71
C ALA A 292 -15.17 -31.69 9.93
N PHE A 293 -16.26 -31.35 10.62
CA PHE A 293 -17.41 -30.69 10.02
C PHE A 293 -17.04 -29.28 9.52
N THR A 294 -16.42 -28.44 10.35
CA THR A 294 -16.01 -27.09 9.95
C THR A 294 -14.96 -27.11 8.83
N ALA A 295 -14.05 -28.09 8.81
CA ALA A 295 -13.13 -28.31 7.70
C ALA A 295 -13.85 -28.70 6.40
N SER A 296 -14.89 -29.54 6.47
CA SER A 296 -15.67 -29.93 5.30
C SER A 296 -16.43 -28.75 4.68
N VAL A 297 -16.95 -27.82 5.50
CA VAL A 297 -17.57 -26.55 5.06
C VAL A 297 -16.57 -25.71 4.26
N ARG A 298 -15.35 -25.53 4.79
CA ARG A 298 -14.26 -24.83 4.06
C ARG A 298 -13.87 -25.57 2.78
N GLY A 299 -13.95 -26.90 2.78
CA GLY A 299 -13.73 -27.72 1.59
C GLY A 299 -14.70 -27.37 0.46
N VAL A 300 -15.99 -27.17 0.77
CA VAL A 300 -16.99 -26.74 -0.20
C VAL A 300 -16.70 -25.33 -0.72
N THR A 301 -16.44 -24.34 0.15
CA THR A 301 -16.15 -22.98 -0.32
C THR A 301 -14.86 -22.91 -1.14
N THR A 302 -13.84 -23.69 -0.79
CA THR A 302 -12.59 -23.82 -1.56
C THR A 302 -12.83 -24.46 -2.92
N ALA A 303 -13.68 -25.49 -2.99
CA ALA A 303 -14.06 -26.11 -4.25
C ALA A 303 -14.85 -25.15 -5.15
N VAL A 304 -15.76 -24.34 -4.58
CA VAL A 304 -16.50 -23.30 -5.32
C VAL A 304 -15.57 -22.20 -5.81
N LEU A 305 -14.63 -21.74 -4.98
CA LEU A 305 -13.59 -20.78 -5.38
C LEU A 305 -12.76 -21.30 -6.57
N ALA A 306 -12.38 -22.58 -6.53
CA ALA A 306 -11.62 -23.22 -7.61
C ALA A 306 -12.48 -23.59 -8.83
N ALA A 307 -13.81 -23.48 -8.75
CA ALA A 307 -14.70 -23.90 -9.83
C ALA A 307 -14.81 -22.89 -10.97
N THR A 308 -14.30 -21.67 -10.76
CA THR A 308 -14.28 -20.59 -11.74
C THR A 308 -12.84 -20.19 -12.05
N SER A 309 -12.53 -19.94 -13.31
CA SER A 309 -11.20 -19.45 -13.70
C SER A 309 -11.03 -17.93 -13.52
N ASP A 310 -12.14 -17.20 -13.44
CA ASP A 310 -12.17 -15.75 -13.27
C ASP A 310 -12.55 -15.37 -11.81
N PRO A 311 -11.68 -14.67 -11.07
CA PRO A 311 -11.95 -14.23 -9.70
C PRO A 311 -13.20 -13.37 -9.54
N SER A 312 -13.62 -12.62 -10.57
CA SER A 312 -14.84 -11.83 -10.54
C SER A 312 -16.10 -12.71 -10.48
N ASP A 313 -16.09 -13.86 -11.17
CA ASP A 313 -17.17 -14.83 -11.08
C ASP A 313 -17.10 -15.57 -9.75
N SER A 314 -15.91 -15.91 -9.24
CA SER A 314 -15.76 -16.44 -7.88
C SER A 314 -16.41 -15.53 -6.84
N ILE A 315 -16.11 -14.21 -6.88
CA ILE A 315 -16.69 -13.22 -5.97
C ILE A 315 -18.21 -13.23 -6.09
N ARG A 316 -18.77 -13.26 -7.30
CA ARG A 316 -20.22 -13.31 -7.52
C ARG A 316 -20.86 -14.58 -6.96
N LEU A 317 -20.32 -15.77 -7.29
CA LEU A 317 -20.86 -17.05 -6.84
C LEU A 317 -20.80 -17.18 -5.31
N LEU A 318 -19.67 -16.81 -4.71
CA LEU A 318 -19.46 -16.90 -3.26
C LEU A 318 -20.24 -15.82 -2.50
N SER A 319 -20.45 -14.63 -3.08
CA SER A 319 -21.34 -13.61 -2.52
C SER A 319 -22.78 -14.14 -2.47
N ALA A 320 -23.25 -14.78 -3.55
CA ALA A 320 -24.57 -15.43 -3.54
C ALA A 320 -24.63 -16.53 -2.47
N LEU A 321 -23.60 -17.38 -2.36
CA LEU A 321 -23.52 -18.44 -1.35
C LEU A 321 -23.57 -17.90 0.09
N SER A 322 -22.97 -16.72 0.35
CA SER A 322 -22.99 -16.07 1.66
C SER A 322 -24.38 -15.60 2.10
N THR A 323 -25.30 -15.38 1.16
CA THR A 323 -26.68 -14.95 1.42
C THR A 323 -27.65 -16.10 1.66
N PHE A 324 -27.17 -17.34 1.75
CA PHE A 324 -28.01 -18.51 2.03
C PHE A 324 -28.71 -18.38 3.39
N ILE A 325 -30.01 -18.65 3.40
CA ILE A 325 -30.84 -18.69 4.59
C ILE A 325 -31.53 -20.06 4.62
N PRO A 326 -31.37 -20.86 5.69
CA PRO A 326 -32.02 -22.15 5.79
C PRO A 326 -33.51 -22.01 6.14
N ASP A 327 -34.32 -22.98 5.72
CA ASP A 327 -35.77 -22.97 5.97
C ASP A 327 -36.10 -23.09 7.47
N ALA A 328 -36.82 -22.11 8.01
CA ALA A 328 -37.19 -22.02 9.41
C ALA A 328 -38.35 -22.98 9.75
N GLY A 329 -38.03 -24.27 9.90
CA GLY A 329 -38.97 -25.31 10.33
C GLY A 329 -38.88 -25.61 11.83
N THR A 330 -38.88 -24.60 12.71
CA THR A 330 -38.76 -24.83 14.16
C THR A 330 -40.06 -24.53 14.90
N THR A 331 -40.30 -25.31 15.96
CA THR A 331 -41.43 -25.11 16.87
C THR A 331 -40.98 -24.39 18.14
N THR A 332 -41.89 -23.84 18.93
CA THR A 332 -41.58 -23.18 20.22
C THR A 332 -41.31 -24.16 21.38
N SER A 333 -41.14 -25.45 21.08
CA SER A 333 -40.74 -26.49 22.06
C SER A 333 -39.27 -26.32 22.46
N VAL A 334 -38.85 -26.83 23.62
CA VAL A 334 -37.44 -26.87 24.05
C VAL A 334 -36.54 -27.56 23.01
N ILE A 335 -37.03 -28.63 22.37
CA ILE A 335 -36.30 -29.29 21.28
C ILE A 335 -36.31 -28.40 20.03
N GLY A 336 -37.42 -27.71 19.76
CA GLY A 336 -37.55 -26.81 18.62
C GLY A 336 -36.67 -25.56 18.73
N THR A 337 -36.48 -25.01 19.93
CA THR A 337 -35.55 -23.91 20.17
C THR A 337 -34.10 -24.36 19.99
N ALA A 338 -33.73 -25.54 20.52
CA ALA A 338 -32.39 -26.10 20.31
C ALA A 338 -32.09 -26.41 18.83
N MET A 339 -33.09 -26.88 18.09
CA MET A 339 -33.02 -27.03 16.63
C MET A 339 -32.77 -25.69 15.92
N GLY A 340 -33.43 -24.61 16.38
CA GLY A 340 -33.24 -23.26 15.85
C GLY A 340 -31.87 -22.67 16.15
N GLU A 341 -31.35 -22.87 17.36
CA GLU A 341 -30.00 -22.46 17.75
C GLU A 341 -28.94 -23.17 16.91
N MET A 342 -29.06 -24.50 16.74
CA MET A 342 -28.15 -25.27 15.90
C MET A 342 -28.23 -24.85 14.43
N GLN A 343 -29.44 -24.63 13.90
CA GLN A 343 -29.63 -24.15 12.54
C GLN A 343 -29.01 -22.76 12.34
N SER A 344 -29.17 -21.85 13.31
CA SER A 344 -28.56 -20.52 13.27
C SER A 344 -27.03 -20.62 13.28
N ALA A 345 -26.46 -21.45 14.16
CA ALA A 345 -25.02 -21.68 14.24
C ALA A 345 -24.46 -22.25 12.92
N CYS A 346 -25.13 -23.21 12.30
CA CYS A 346 -24.77 -23.70 10.96
C CYS A 346 -24.82 -22.58 9.92
N SER A 347 -25.87 -21.76 9.93
CA SER A 347 -26.03 -20.65 8.98
C SER A 347 -24.92 -19.61 9.10
N ASP A 348 -24.50 -19.27 10.32
CA ASP A 348 -23.42 -18.31 10.55
C ASP A 348 -22.07 -18.90 10.10
N LEU A 349 -21.80 -20.17 10.43
CA LEU A 349 -20.59 -20.87 9.98
C LEU A 349 -20.49 -20.86 8.45
N PHE A 350 -21.58 -21.19 7.75
CA PHE A 350 -21.64 -21.23 6.29
C PHE A 350 -21.46 -19.84 5.68
N ARG A 351 -22.12 -18.83 6.24
CA ARG A 351 -22.01 -17.42 5.80
C ARG A 351 -20.58 -16.90 5.99
N ARG A 352 -19.97 -17.12 7.16
CA ARG A 352 -18.59 -16.69 7.46
C ARG A 352 -17.55 -17.40 6.60
N ALA A 353 -17.69 -18.70 6.38
CA ALA A 353 -16.80 -19.44 5.47
C ALA A 353 -16.91 -18.92 4.03
N SER A 354 -18.12 -18.57 3.59
CA SER A 354 -18.37 -17.99 2.26
C SER A 354 -17.76 -16.59 2.14
N ILE A 355 -17.92 -15.72 3.15
CA ILE A 355 -17.29 -14.38 3.20
C ILE A 355 -15.77 -14.49 3.18
N GLY A 356 -15.19 -15.44 3.94
CA GLY A 356 -13.76 -15.72 3.90
C GLY A 356 -13.28 -16.11 2.50
N ALA A 357 -14.05 -16.94 1.79
CA ALA A 357 -13.74 -17.31 0.42
C ALA A 357 -13.93 -16.15 -0.58
N VAL A 358 -14.92 -15.26 -0.38
CA VAL A 358 -15.06 -14.02 -1.15
C VAL A 358 -13.83 -13.13 -0.98
N ALA A 359 -13.34 -12.96 0.25
CA ALA A 359 -12.14 -12.19 0.52
C ALA A 359 -10.90 -12.83 -0.13
N GLN A 360 -10.78 -14.16 -0.11
CA GLN A 360 -9.72 -14.87 -0.84
C GLN A 360 -9.81 -14.65 -2.35
N ALA A 361 -11.00 -14.72 -2.95
CA ALA A 361 -11.22 -14.39 -4.36
C ALA A 361 -10.85 -12.93 -4.68
N SER A 362 -11.19 -11.99 -3.79
CA SER A 362 -10.82 -10.59 -3.94
C SER A 362 -9.29 -10.39 -3.94
N SER A 363 -8.54 -11.22 -3.21
CA SER A 363 -7.08 -11.16 -3.17
C SER A 363 -6.41 -11.60 -4.47
N THR A 364 -7.08 -12.40 -5.31
CA THR A 364 -6.59 -12.81 -6.63
C THR A 364 -7.17 -11.96 -7.77
N TYR A 365 -8.19 -11.16 -7.50
CA TYR A 365 -8.79 -10.23 -8.46
C TYR A 365 -7.82 -9.10 -8.85
N GLN A 366 -7.69 -8.81 -10.15
CA GLN A 366 -6.90 -7.70 -10.66
C GLN A 366 -7.83 -6.57 -11.13
N PRO A 367 -7.93 -5.44 -10.38
CA PRO A 367 -8.79 -4.34 -10.78
C PRO A 367 -8.33 -3.68 -12.08
N THR A 368 -9.30 -3.25 -12.88
CA THR A 368 -9.06 -2.58 -14.18
C THR A 368 -8.95 -1.05 -14.06
N SER A 369 -9.56 -0.47 -13.03
CA SER A 369 -9.57 0.97 -12.74
C SER A 369 -9.59 1.23 -11.24
N SER A 370 -9.33 2.46 -10.81
CA SER A 370 -9.50 2.84 -9.39
C SER A 370 -10.94 2.65 -8.92
N ASP A 371 -11.91 2.94 -9.78
CA ASP A 371 -13.34 2.88 -9.45
C ASP A 371 -13.81 1.42 -9.35
N ASP A 372 -13.25 0.54 -10.18
CA ASP A 372 -13.48 -0.90 -10.10
C ASP A 372 -12.87 -1.51 -8.83
N ALA A 373 -11.66 -1.08 -8.45
CA ALA A 373 -11.05 -1.47 -7.18
C ALA A 373 -11.92 -1.03 -5.98
N MET A 374 -12.46 0.20 -6.02
CA MET A 374 -13.40 0.70 -5.00
C MET A 374 -14.69 -0.12 -4.98
N ARG A 375 -15.30 -0.40 -6.14
CA ARG A 375 -16.53 -1.19 -6.25
C ARG A 375 -16.38 -2.58 -5.64
N VAL A 376 -15.28 -3.28 -5.94
CA VAL A 376 -15.02 -4.61 -5.38
C VAL A 376 -14.73 -4.51 -3.89
N ARG A 377 -13.98 -3.50 -3.45
CA ARG A 377 -13.74 -3.26 -2.02
C ARG A 377 -15.06 -3.08 -1.27
N ASP A 378 -15.90 -2.17 -1.75
CA ASP A 378 -17.16 -1.81 -1.10
C ASP A 378 -18.10 -3.03 -1.05
N LEU A 379 -18.20 -3.80 -2.13
CA LEU A 379 -18.94 -5.07 -2.15
C LEU A 379 -18.49 -6.04 -1.05
N VAL A 380 -17.18 -6.26 -0.90
CA VAL A 380 -16.65 -7.20 0.09
C VAL A 380 -16.79 -6.63 1.51
N THR A 381 -16.56 -5.34 1.71
CA THR A 381 -16.73 -4.71 3.02
C THR A 381 -18.18 -4.68 3.45
N ASP A 382 -19.13 -4.49 2.55
CA ASP A 382 -20.57 -4.52 2.87
C ASP A 382 -21.01 -5.90 3.37
N LEU A 383 -20.51 -6.98 2.76
CA LEU A 383 -20.75 -8.35 3.24
C LEU A 383 -20.14 -8.59 4.62
N VAL A 384 -18.93 -8.09 4.86
CA VAL A 384 -18.26 -8.20 6.17
C VAL A 384 -19.00 -7.37 7.23
N ASP A 385 -19.40 -6.14 6.91
CA ASP A 385 -20.08 -5.21 7.83
C ASP A 385 -21.48 -5.75 8.23
N ALA A 386 -22.19 -6.38 7.29
CA ALA A 386 -23.43 -7.08 7.58
C ALA A 386 -23.22 -8.24 8.57
N GLU A 387 -22.18 -9.05 8.39
CA GLU A 387 -21.87 -10.16 9.30
C GLU A 387 -21.30 -9.67 10.65
N MET A 388 -20.59 -8.55 10.67
CA MET A 388 -20.13 -7.91 11.91
C MET A 388 -21.32 -7.49 12.79
N THR A 389 -22.41 -7.02 12.17
CA THR A 389 -23.65 -6.70 12.89
C THR A 389 -24.25 -7.95 13.53
N VAL A 390 -24.33 -9.06 12.79
CA VAL A 390 -24.82 -10.35 13.31
C VAL A 390 -23.95 -10.87 14.46
N ALA A 391 -22.62 -10.80 14.33
CA ALA A 391 -21.70 -11.21 15.38
C ALA A 391 -21.83 -10.31 16.63
N GLY A 392 -22.01 -9.00 16.45
CA GLY A 392 -22.23 -8.04 17.52
C GLY A 392 -23.54 -8.30 18.28
N ASP A 393 -24.64 -8.53 17.56
CA ASP A 393 -25.95 -8.85 18.16
C ASP A 393 -25.93 -10.15 18.97
N LYS A 394 -25.03 -11.08 18.61
CA LYS A 394 -24.82 -12.37 19.30
C LYS A 394 -23.76 -12.32 20.41
N GLY A 395 -23.07 -11.19 20.60
CA GLY A 395 -22.00 -11.05 21.60
C GLY A 395 -20.75 -11.87 21.29
N GLU A 396 -20.45 -12.08 20.01
CA GLU A 396 -19.36 -12.92 19.53
C GLU A 396 -18.07 -12.13 19.28
N ASP A 397 -17.44 -11.63 20.35
CA ASP A 397 -16.29 -10.72 20.29
C ASP A 397 -15.13 -11.23 19.42
N GLU A 398 -14.74 -12.50 19.58
CA GLU A 398 -13.63 -13.12 18.81
C GLU A 398 -13.92 -13.14 17.30
N THR A 399 -15.18 -13.36 16.90
CA THR A 399 -15.56 -13.32 15.48
C THR A 399 -15.61 -11.88 14.98
N TYR A 400 -16.11 -10.95 15.80
CA TYR A 400 -16.14 -9.53 15.44
C TYR A 400 -14.74 -8.97 15.20
N GLU A 401 -13.77 -9.31 16.08
CA GLU A 401 -12.37 -8.94 15.90
C GLU A 401 -11.76 -9.55 14.63
N ALA A 402 -12.04 -10.84 14.36
CA ALA A 402 -11.57 -11.50 13.15
C ALA A 402 -12.16 -10.89 11.86
N LEU A 403 -13.44 -10.51 11.87
CA LEU A 403 -14.09 -9.81 10.76
C LEU A 403 -13.53 -8.40 10.56
N SER A 404 -13.28 -7.67 11.65
CA SER A 404 -12.64 -6.35 11.61
C SER A 404 -11.24 -6.40 11.01
N ALA A 405 -10.44 -7.41 11.40
CA ALA A 405 -9.13 -7.67 10.82
C ALA A 405 -9.21 -8.03 9.32
N LEU A 406 -10.18 -8.85 8.93
CA LEU A 406 -10.43 -9.19 7.53
C LEU A 406 -10.80 -7.97 6.70
N ARG A 407 -11.71 -7.14 7.20
CA ARG A 407 -12.12 -5.88 6.58
C ARG A 407 -10.92 -4.96 6.35
N ALA A 408 -10.10 -4.75 7.38
CA ALA A 408 -8.91 -3.93 7.28
C ALA A 408 -7.91 -4.47 6.24
N ALA A 409 -7.70 -5.79 6.21
CA ALA A 409 -6.81 -6.43 5.25
C ALA A 409 -7.31 -6.27 3.80
N VAL A 410 -8.60 -6.50 3.54
CA VAL A 410 -9.21 -6.34 2.21
C VAL A 410 -9.12 -4.88 1.73
N VAL A 411 -9.44 -3.92 2.61
CA VAL A 411 -9.34 -2.50 2.29
C VAL A 411 -7.91 -2.10 1.96
N ALA A 412 -6.93 -2.54 2.76
CA ALA A 412 -5.52 -2.25 2.51
C ALA A 412 -5.05 -2.83 1.17
N ASP A 413 -5.43 -4.06 0.86
CA ASP A 413 -5.03 -4.76 -0.36
C ASP A 413 -5.63 -4.16 -1.64
N LEU A 414 -6.94 -3.88 -1.64
CA LEU A 414 -7.61 -3.28 -2.80
C LEU A 414 -7.25 -1.80 -2.98
N ASN A 415 -7.04 -1.04 -1.90
CA ASN A 415 -6.54 0.34 -2.01
C ASN A 415 -5.12 0.37 -2.57
N LYS A 416 -4.24 -0.54 -2.13
CA LYS A 416 -2.86 -0.63 -2.66
C LYS A 416 -2.86 -0.93 -4.16
N ARG A 417 -3.71 -1.87 -4.60
CA ARG A 417 -3.83 -2.21 -6.03
C ARG A 417 -4.55 -1.13 -6.84
N GLY A 418 -5.50 -0.42 -6.25
CA GLY A 418 -6.21 0.70 -6.88
C GLY A 418 -5.37 1.97 -7.01
N ALA A 419 -4.42 2.23 -6.10
CA ALA A 419 -3.67 3.49 -6.03
C ALA A 419 -2.82 3.80 -7.28
N GLY A 420 -2.41 2.77 -8.03
CA GLY A 420 -1.64 2.92 -9.26
C GLY A 420 -2.48 2.94 -10.55
N LEU A 421 -3.80 2.78 -10.44
CA LEU A 421 -4.72 2.66 -11.58
C LEU A 421 -5.37 4.01 -11.91
N SER A 422 -5.73 4.15 -13.18
CA SER A 422 -6.46 5.32 -13.64
C SER A 422 -7.94 5.26 -13.23
N SER A 423 -8.54 6.42 -12.99
CA SER A 423 -9.98 6.55 -12.73
C SER A 423 -10.79 6.58 -14.03
N ILE A 424 -12.06 6.24 -13.95
CA ILE A 424 -12.96 6.31 -15.10
C ILE A 424 -13.42 7.76 -15.26
N LYS A 425 -13.39 8.26 -16.50
CA LYS A 425 -13.89 9.57 -16.89
C LYS A 425 -14.88 9.45 -18.04
N THR A 426 -15.93 10.24 -17.98
CA THR A 426 -16.86 10.40 -19.11
C THR A 426 -16.24 11.32 -20.16
N PHE A 427 -16.16 10.84 -21.39
CA PHE A 427 -15.76 11.60 -22.57
C PHE A 427 -16.98 11.95 -23.40
N ASP A 428 -17.03 13.19 -23.88
CA ASP A 428 -18.05 13.67 -24.78
C ASP A 428 -17.40 14.23 -26.05
N LEU A 429 -17.84 13.73 -27.20
CA LEU A 429 -17.24 13.96 -28.51
C LEU A 429 -18.31 14.44 -29.49
N PRO A 430 -17.99 15.40 -30.36
CA PRO A 430 -18.96 16.01 -31.26
C PRO A 430 -19.41 15.07 -32.40
N SER A 431 -18.72 13.96 -32.63
CA SER A 431 -19.02 13.02 -33.72
C SER A 431 -18.56 11.60 -33.39
N MET A 432 -19.22 10.62 -34.00
CA MET A 432 -18.82 9.22 -33.95
C MET A 432 -17.48 9.03 -34.66
N LEU A 433 -16.53 8.37 -33.99
CA LEU A 433 -15.19 8.11 -34.52
C LEU A 433 -14.80 6.65 -34.28
N PRO A 434 -13.93 6.07 -35.11
CA PRO A 434 -13.38 4.74 -34.86
C PRO A 434 -12.58 4.69 -33.55
N SER A 435 -12.62 3.55 -32.85
CA SER A 435 -11.87 3.31 -31.61
C SER A 435 -10.38 3.61 -31.74
N LEU A 436 -9.75 3.25 -32.86
CA LEU A 436 -8.34 3.52 -33.15
C LEU A 436 -8.03 5.03 -33.24
N ALA A 437 -8.91 5.79 -33.88
CA ALA A 437 -8.78 7.25 -33.98
C ALA A 437 -9.01 7.92 -32.61
N LEU A 438 -9.90 7.36 -31.78
CA LEU A 438 -10.10 7.84 -30.41
C LEU A 438 -8.94 7.50 -29.49
N ALA A 439 -8.37 6.30 -29.57
CA ALA A 439 -7.23 5.88 -28.77
C ALA A 439 -5.99 6.75 -29.04
N THR A 440 -5.70 7.02 -30.31
CA THR A 440 -4.63 7.95 -30.70
C THR A 440 -4.90 9.38 -30.24
N ARG A 441 -6.16 9.85 -30.26
CA ARG A 441 -6.52 11.20 -29.81
C ARG A 441 -6.48 11.37 -28.29
N LEU A 442 -7.03 10.41 -27.54
CA LEU A 442 -7.19 10.48 -26.08
C LEU A 442 -5.89 10.08 -25.36
N TYR A 443 -5.29 8.97 -25.77
CA TYR A 443 -4.15 8.38 -25.08
C TYR A 443 -2.81 8.60 -25.79
N ARG A 444 -2.83 9.05 -27.06
CA ARG A 444 -1.65 9.08 -27.94
C ARG A 444 -1.04 7.70 -28.17
N ASP A 445 -1.87 6.67 -28.06
CA ASP A 445 -1.47 5.28 -28.22
C ASP A 445 -2.58 4.50 -28.95
N PRO A 446 -2.34 4.03 -30.19
CA PRO A 446 -3.32 3.24 -30.94
C PRO A 446 -3.56 1.85 -30.32
N THR A 447 -2.64 1.32 -29.52
CA THR A 447 -2.76 -0.03 -28.95
C THR A 447 -3.84 -0.12 -27.86
N ARG A 448 -4.29 1.03 -27.34
CA ARG A 448 -5.38 1.13 -26.35
C ARG A 448 -6.79 1.18 -26.98
N ALA A 449 -6.92 0.89 -28.27
CA ALA A 449 -8.20 0.92 -28.97
C ALA A 449 -9.19 -0.13 -28.44
N ASP A 450 -8.72 -1.34 -28.17
CA ASP A 450 -9.59 -2.42 -27.68
C ASP A 450 -9.98 -2.21 -26.21
N GLU A 451 -9.13 -1.54 -25.43
CA GLU A 451 -9.48 -1.08 -24.09
C GLU A 451 -10.69 -0.12 -24.11
N LEU A 452 -10.71 0.83 -25.05
CA LEU A 452 -11.86 1.72 -25.25
C LEU A 452 -13.11 0.94 -25.65
N VAL A 453 -12.97 -0.08 -26.50
CA VAL A 453 -14.10 -0.94 -26.90
C VAL A 453 -14.62 -1.73 -25.70
N ALA A 454 -13.75 -2.27 -24.85
CA ALA A 454 -14.14 -3.02 -23.66
C ALA A 454 -14.88 -2.13 -22.64
N GLN A 455 -14.45 -0.88 -22.46
CA GLN A 455 -15.04 0.05 -21.50
C GLN A 455 -16.33 0.71 -22.00
N ALA A 456 -16.33 1.16 -23.26
CA ALA A 456 -17.49 1.82 -23.85
C ALA A 456 -18.57 0.85 -24.34
N ASN A 457 -18.21 -0.43 -24.55
CA ASN A 457 -19.06 -1.48 -25.10
C ASN A 457 -19.91 -1.02 -26.31
N PRO A 458 -19.29 -0.48 -27.37
CA PRO A 458 -20.01 0.07 -28.52
C PRO A 458 -20.68 -1.05 -29.33
N ILE A 459 -21.75 -0.71 -30.07
CA ILE A 459 -22.36 -1.66 -31.03
C ILE A 459 -21.35 -2.07 -32.10
N HIS A 460 -20.45 -1.17 -32.54
CA HIS A 460 -19.38 -1.50 -33.48
C HIS A 460 -18.13 -0.64 -33.20
N PRO A 461 -16.90 -1.21 -33.14
CA PRO A 461 -15.67 -0.47 -32.84
C PRO A 461 -15.36 0.72 -33.78
N ALA A 462 -15.77 0.63 -35.05
CA ALA A 462 -15.62 1.74 -36.00
C ALA A 462 -16.59 2.92 -35.75
N PHE A 463 -17.63 2.71 -34.94
CA PHE A 463 -18.67 3.68 -34.64
C PHE A 463 -18.86 3.78 -33.12
N MET A 464 -17.85 4.35 -32.45
CA MET A 464 -17.97 4.61 -31.02
C MET A 464 -19.06 5.65 -30.74
N PRO A 465 -19.81 5.50 -29.63
CA PRO A 465 -20.79 6.51 -29.21
C PRO A 465 -20.11 7.85 -28.95
N THR A 466 -20.86 8.94 -29.07
CA THR A 466 -20.36 10.30 -28.81
C THR A 466 -20.09 10.53 -27.33
N THR A 467 -20.79 9.83 -26.45
CA THR A 467 -20.59 9.90 -24.99
C THR A 467 -20.30 8.49 -24.46
N PHE A 468 -19.17 8.33 -23.77
CA PHE A 468 -18.80 7.06 -23.13
C PHE A 468 -17.86 7.25 -21.95
N ASN A 469 -17.76 6.21 -21.12
CA ASN A 469 -16.83 6.15 -20.00
C ASN A 469 -15.56 5.43 -20.43
N ALA A 470 -14.40 6.01 -20.13
CA ALA A 470 -13.11 5.36 -20.33
C ALA A 470 -12.07 5.81 -19.30
N LEU A 471 -10.94 5.11 -19.18
CA LEU A 471 -9.87 5.51 -18.25
C LEU A 471 -9.37 6.93 -18.53
N ALA A 472 -9.09 7.66 -17.47
CA ALA A 472 -8.32 8.90 -17.55
C ALA A 472 -6.89 8.60 -18.02
N LYS A 473 -6.21 9.63 -18.53
CA LYS A 473 -4.84 9.50 -19.03
C LYS A 473 -3.82 9.34 -17.91
#